data_AF-A0A838AK06-F1
#
_entry.id   AF-A0A838AK06-F1
#
_cell.length_a   1.000
_cell.length_b   1.000
_cell.length_c   1.000
_cell.angle_alpha   90.00
_cell.angle_beta   90.00
_cell.angle_gamma   90.00
#
_symmetry.space_group_name_H-M   'P 1'
#
loop_
_entity.id
_entity.type
_entity.pdbx_description
1 polymer ?
#
loop_
_entity_poly.entity_id
_entity_poly.type
_entity_poly.pdbx_seq_one_letter_code
_entity_poly.pdbx_strand_id
1 'polypeptide(L)' 'MTRTLFKIECEKGHNANALIWEGQTIQNYIQSKKCNSCGSPLHQLSKID' A
#
# COMPACT_ATOMS: atom_id res chain seq x y z
N MET A 1 11.55 7.65 14.36
CA MET A 1 11.07 6.73 13.30
C MET A 1 10.07 7.46 12.46
N THR A 2 10.40 7.78 11.20
CA THR A 2 9.49 8.49 10.30
C THR A 2 8.55 7.48 9.65
N ARG A 3 7.31 7.90 9.40
CA ARG A 3 6.35 7.12 8.64
C ARG A 3 6.05 7.87 7.36
N THR A 4 6.03 7.16 6.24
CA THR A 4 5.66 7.71 4.94
C THR A 4 4.26 7.23 4.57
N LEU A 5 3.42 8.14 4.11
CA LEU A 5 2.09 7.82 3.60
C LEU A 5 2.18 7.48 2.12
N PHE A 6 1.58 6.37 1.72
CA PHE A 6 1.50 5.94 0.33
C PHE A 6 0.07 5.67 -0.06
N LYS A 7 -0.26 5.99 -1.32
CA LYS A 7 -1.50 5.56 -1.94
C LYS A 7 -1.28 4.19 -2.58
N ILE A 8 -2.12 3.24 -2.19
CA ILE A 8 -2.19 1.89 -2.73
C ILE A 8 -3.55 1.67 -3.40
N GLU A 9 -3.57 0.87 -4.44
CA GLU A 9 -4.79 0.49 -5.14
C GLU A 9 -4.81 -1.00 -5.39
N CYS A 10 -5.97 -1.63 -5.31
CA CYS A 10 -6.11 -3.03 -5.74
C CYS A 10 -6.47 -3.10 -7.23
N GLU A 11 -6.23 -4.24 -7.87
CA GLU A 11 -6.58 -4.46 -9.29
C GLU A 11 -8.06 -4.20 -9.63
N LYS A 12 -8.97 -4.22 -8.64
CA LYS A 12 -10.39 -3.87 -8.82
C LYS A 12 -10.71 -2.38 -8.67
N GLY A 13 -9.70 -1.50 -8.53
CA GLY A 13 -9.88 -0.05 -8.42
C GLY A 13 -10.22 0.48 -7.01
N HIS A 14 -10.15 -0.37 -5.98
CA HIS A 14 -10.26 0.11 -4.60
C HIS A 14 -8.96 0.80 -4.18
N ASN A 15 -9.08 2.04 -3.73
CA ASN A 15 -7.98 2.88 -3.28
C ASN A 15 -7.90 2.91 -1.76
N ALA A 16 -6.69 2.88 -1.21
CA ALA A 16 -6.44 3.00 0.22
C ALA A 16 -5.12 3.72 0.48
N ASN A 17 -4.98 4.27 1.69
CA ASN A 17 -3.73 4.88 2.13
C ASN A 17 -3.01 3.91 3.08
N ALA A 18 -1.73 3.67 2.84
CA ALA A 18 -0.86 2.85 3.68
C ALA A 18 0.19 3.73 4.35
N LEU A 19 0.24 3.71 5.69
CA LEU A 19 1.39 4.25 6.42
C LEU A 19 2.46 3.16 6.52
N ILE A 20 3.61 3.43 5.92
CA ILE A 20 4.75 2.52 5.92
C ILE A 20 5.89 3.15 6.71
N TRP A 21 6.50 2.38 7.59
CA TRP A 21 7.61 2.82 8.42
C TRP A 21 8.91 2.87 7.62
N GLU A 22 9.77 3.87 7.88
CA GLU A 22 11.15 3.83 7.41
C GLU A 22 11.83 2.54 7.88
N GLY A 23 12.21 1.69 6.92
CA GLY A 23 12.74 0.33 7.16
C GLY A 23 11.89 -0.77 6.53
N GLN A 24 10.62 -0.51 6.22
CA GLN A 24 9.78 -1.41 5.44
C GLN A 24 9.66 -0.88 4.01
N THR A 25 10.03 -1.68 3.01
CA THR A 25 9.79 -1.32 1.61
C THR A 25 8.31 -1.44 1.29
N ILE A 26 7.80 -0.50 0.47
CA ILE A 26 6.42 -0.54 0.00
C ILE A 26 6.09 -1.84 -0.75
N GLN A 27 7.07 -2.37 -1.49
CA GLN A 27 6.93 -3.64 -2.18
C GLN A 27 6.67 -4.80 -1.21
N ASN A 28 7.42 -4.89 -0.10
CA ASN A 28 7.19 -5.91 0.93
C ASN A 28 5.85 -5.71 1.65
N TYR A 29 5.45 -4.46 1.92
CA TYR A 29 4.14 -4.16 2.51
C TYR A 29 3.01 -4.63 1.60
N ILE A 30 3.10 -4.31 0.31
CA ILE A 30 2.11 -4.66 -0.72
C ILE A 30 2.04 -6.17 -0.91
N GLN A 31 3.18 -6.86 -1.00
CA GLN A 31 3.22 -8.32 -1.13
C GLN A 31 2.69 -9.03 0.13
N SER A 32 2.87 -8.43 1.30
CA SER A 32 2.36 -8.95 2.58
C SER A 32 0.87 -8.70 2.79
N LYS A 33 0.24 -7.82 1.99
CA LYS A 33 -1.15 -7.40 2.17
C LYS A 33 -1.99 -7.72 0.93
N LYS A 34 -3.30 -7.89 1.15
CA LYS A 34 -4.30 -8.04 0.09
C LYS A 34 -5.41 -7.03 0.34
N CYS A 35 -6.15 -6.71 -0.72
CA CYS A 35 -7.31 -5.84 -0.59
C CYS A 35 -8.34 -6.46 0.34
N ASN A 36 -8.75 -5.74 1.38
CA ASN A 36 -9.71 -6.26 2.35
C ASN A 36 -11.12 -6.40 1.75
N SER A 37 -11.45 -5.61 0.71
CA SER A 37 -12.76 -5.61 0.08
C SER A 37 -12.94 -6.74 -0.94
N CYS A 38 -11.90 -7.08 -1.69
CA CYS A 38 -12.00 -8.04 -2.80
C CYS A 38 -10.97 -9.17 -2.78
N GLY A 39 -10.01 -9.16 -1.85
CA GLY A 39 -8.94 -10.16 -1.77
C GLY A 39 -7.87 -10.05 -2.87
N SER A 40 -8.01 -9.12 -3.81
CA SER A 40 -7.06 -8.91 -4.91
C SER A 40 -5.69 -8.41 -4.41
N PRO A 41 -4.62 -8.64 -5.19
CA PRO A 41 -3.32 -8.02 -4.99
C PRO A 41 -3.41 -6.50 -4.89
N LEU A 42 -2.51 -5.92 -4.12
CA LEU A 42 -2.33 -4.48 -4.01
C LEU A 42 -1.22 -4.04 -4.97
N HIS A 43 -1.33 -2.80 -5.44
CA HIS A 43 -0.38 -2.12 -6.30
C HIS A 43 -0.09 -0.73 -5.71
N GLN A 44 1.13 -0.25 -5.90
CA GLN A 44 1.52 1.09 -5.47
C GLN A 44 1.07 2.09 -6.52
N LEU A 45 0.40 3.16 -6.10
CA LEU A 45 0.09 4.27 -7.00
C LEU A 45 1.11 5.41 -6.88
N SER A 46 1.37 5.93 -5.68
CA SER A 46 2.29 7.06 -5.47
C SER A 46 2.58 7.29 -3.99
N LYS A 47 3.75 7.88 -3.69
CA LYS A 47 4.03 8.48 -2.38
C LYS A 47 3.21 9.75 -2.23
N ILE A 48 2.53 9.91 -1.10
CA ILE A 48 1.88 11.18 -0.76
C ILE A 48 2.91 11.93 0.09
N ASP A 49 3.46 13.01 -0.47
CA ASP A 49 4.41 13.90 0.22
C ASP A 49 3.69 14.80 1.23
#